data_AF-A0A7M3LS18-F1
#
_entry.id   AF-A0A7M3LS18-F1
#
_cell.length_a   1.000
_cell.length_b   1.000
_cell.length_c   1.000
_cell.angle_alpha   90.00
_cell.angle_beta   90.00
_cell.angle_gamma   90.00
#
_symmetry.space_group_name_H-M   'P 1'
#
loop_
_entity.id
_entity.type
_entity.pdbx_description
1 polymer ?
#
loop_
_entity_poly.entity_id
_entity_poly.type
_entity_poly.pdbx_seq_one_letter_code
_entity_poly.pdbx_strand_id
1 'polypeptide(L)'
;MFIDWKKALAAEGLALTSNSVDQLAAAARTVARRARDKQDLADLLGYLGLPRSEDDLVRMLPLLTAPTAHPVMGDDTMTNPISTTNAYTAVAASMLNKGDAPATVRQCLGLSDEELNEALTLIGQGAGSAAADIDDVAAATEALLVWGEKHASARIQGKASKARALLAELVSLRTNERAVAAKEKEITLLRDRLAQAEKELRQVRAGRITSTVSPVPAAQGALPTRSKEDRAAIRAWARANGHEVADTGLIPKKIQDAYDAAHPDQMEVAS
;
A
#
# COMPACT_ATOMS: atom_id res chain seq x y z
N MET A 1 -9.80 -54.43 -12.22
CA MET A 1 -9.73 -53.28 -11.28
C MET A 1 -10.14 -51.93 -11.88
N PHE A 2 -10.48 -51.82 -13.18
CA PHE A 2 -10.84 -50.53 -13.83
C PHE A 2 -12.34 -50.34 -14.14
N ILE A 3 -13.21 -51.29 -13.78
CA ILE A 3 -14.65 -51.20 -14.08
C ILE A 3 -15.38 -50.30 -13.06
N ASP A 4 -14.86 -50.21 -11.83
CA ASP A 4 -15.48 -49.40 -10.77
C ASP A 4 -15.32 -47.89 -11.01
N TRP A 5 -14.25 -47.44 -11.67
CA TRP A 5 -14.07 -46.02 -11.94
C TRP A 5 -15.07 -45.48 -12.98
N LYS A 6 -15.38 -46.25 -14.03
CA LYS A 6 -16.43 -45.88 -14.99
C LYS A 6 -17.83 -45.88 -14.36
N LYS A 7 -18.09 -46.81 -13.43
CA LYS A 7 -19.35 -46.83 -12.66
C LYS A 7 -19.44 -45.66 -11.69
N ALA A 8 -18.34 -45.29 -11.02
CA ALA A 8 -18.29 -44.13 -10.15
C ALA A 8 -18.50 -42.81 -10.91
N LEU A 9 -17.89 -42.66 -12.08
CA LEU A 9 -18.05 -41.45 -12.91
C LEU A 9 -19.48 -41.30 -13.47
N ALA A 10 -20.15 -42.42 -13.78
CA ALA A 10 -21.55 -42.42 -14.20
C ALA A 10 -22.53 -42.17 -13.04
N ALA A 11 -22.14 -42.51 -11.80
CA ALA A 11 -22.94 -42.25 -10.59
C ALA A 11 -22.72 -40.83 -10.02
N GLU A 12 -21.55 -40.23 -10.24
CA GLU A 12 -21.22 -38.84 -9.86
C GLU A 12 -21.40 -37.83 -11.00
N GLY A 13 -21.91 -38.26 -12.15
CA GLY A 13 -22.34 -37.37 -13.22
C GLY A 13 -23.55 -36.57 -12.78
N LEU A 14 -23.33 -35.49 -12.01
CA LEU A 14 -24.31 -34.44 -11.78
C LEU A 14 -24.84 -34.04 -13.15
N ALA A 15 -26.10 -34.38 -13.43
CA ALA A 15 -26.80 -33.87 -14.59
C ALA A 15 -26.79 -32.35 -14.46
N LEU A 16 -25.88 -31.69 -15.19
CA LEU A 16 -25.94 -30.26 -15.43
C LEU A 16 -27.25 -30.06 -16.19
N THR A 17 -28.33 -29.86 -15.43
CA THR A 17 -29.65 -29.59 -15.99
C THR A 17 -29.45 -28.44 -16.97
N SER A 18 -29.81 -28.65 -18.23
CA SER A 18 -29.84 -27.58 -19.22
C SER A 18 -30.51 -26.37 -18.58
N ASN A 19 -29.78 -25.25 -18.47
CA ASN A 19 -30.22 -24.07 -17.73
C ASN A 19 -31.69 -23.79 -18.06
N SER A 20 -32.55 -23.77 -17.05
CA SER A 20 -33.98 -23.56 -17.30
C SER A 20 -34.20 -22.19 -17.93
N VAL A 21 -35.27 -22.05 -18.71
CA VAL A 21 -35.62 -20.76 -19.36
C VAL A 21 -35.72 -19.64 -18.31
N ASP A 22 -36.20 -19.95 -17.11
CA ASP A 22 -36.28 -19.02 -15.99
C ASP A 22 -34.90 -18.62 -15.43
N GLN A 23 -33.94 -19.55 -15.37
CA GLN A 23 -32.57 -19.26 -14.96
C GLN A 23 -31.84 -18.37 -15.97
N LEU A 24 -32.02 -18.63 -17.27
CA LEU A 24 -31.46 -17.79 -18.34
C LEU A 24 -32.09 -16.40 -18.33
N ALA A 25 -33.40 -16.29 -18.09
CA ALA A 25 -34.09 -15.01 -17.94
C ALA A 25 -33.61 -14.24 -16.69
N ALA A 26 -33.38 -14.92 -15.56
CA ALA A 26 -32.83 -14.30 -14.36
C ALA A 26 -31.37 -13.81 -14.56
N ALA A 27 -30.55 -14.60 -15.25
CA ALA A 27 -29.19 -14.21 -15.62
C ALA A 27 -29.20 -12.97 -16.52
N ALA A 28 -30.05 -12.96 -17.55
CA ALA A 28 -30.21 -11.80 -18.43
C ALA A 28 -30.66 -10.54 -17.66
N ARG A 29 -31.53 -10.65 -16.64
CA ARG A 29 -31.96 -9.50 -15.80
C ARG A 29 -30.81 -8.94 -14.97
N THR A 30 -29.88 -9.81 -14.57
CA THR A 30 -28.70 -9.41 -13.81
C THR A 30 -27.71 -8.67 -14.72
N VAL A 31 -27.54 -9.13 -15.96
CA VAL A 31 -26.73 -8.47 -16.99
C VAL A 31 -27.34 -7.11 -17.38
N ALA A 32 -28.67 -7.03 -17.54
CA ALA A 32 -29.37 -5.79 -17.85
C ALA A 32 -29.11 -4.66 -16.84
N ARG A 33 -29.02 -4.97 -15.54
CA ARG A 33 -28.70 -3.97 -14.51
C ARG A 33 -27.27 -3.44 -14.59
N ARG A 34 -26.38 -4.18 -15.24
CA ARG A 34 -24.95 -3.87 -15.41
C ARG A 34 -24.66 -3.18 -16.75
N ALA A 35 -25.58 -3.30 -17.72
CA ALA A 35 -25.45 -2.73 -19.05
C ALA A 35 -25.76 -1.23 -19.03
N ARG A 36 -24.98 -0.46 -19.81
CA ARG A 36 -25.05 1.01 -19.82
C ARG A 36 -26.11 1.55 -20.77
N ASP A 37 -26.35 0.85 -21.87
CA ASP A 37 -27.36 1.20 -22.88
C ASP A 37 -27.91 -0.06 -23.59
N LYS A 38 -28.87 0.14 -24.51
CA LYS A 38 -29.52 -0.96 -25.24
C LYS A 38 -28.55 -1.75 -26.12
N GLN A 39 -27.54 -1.08 -26.69
CA GLN A 39 -26.59 -1.70 -27.60
C GLN A 39 -25.58 -2.56 -26.82
N ASP A 40 -25.06 -2.01 -25.72
CA ASP A 40 -24.20 -2.71 -24.77
C ASP A 40 -24.90 -3.95 -24.18
N LEU A 41 -26.19 -3.83 -23.82
CA LEU A 41 -27.00 -4.98 -23.39
C LEU A 41 -27.09 -6.07 -24.47
N ALA A 42 -27.37 -5.69 -25.71
CA ALA A 42 -27.51 -6.64 -26.81
C ALA A 42 -26.18 -7.38 -27.10
N ASP A 43 -25.06 -6.69 -26.96
CA ASP A 43 -23.73 -7.26 -27.15
C ASP A 43 -23.34 -8.18 -25.98
N LEU A 44 -23.56 -7.76 -24.73
CA LEU A 44 -23.31 -8.57 -23.52
C LEU A 44 -24.14 -9.86 -23.49
N LEU A 45 -25.42 -9.80 -23.86
CA LEU A 45 -26.26 -10.99 -23.97
C LEU A 45 -25.77 -11.92 -25.08
N GLY A 46 -25.30 -11.36 -26.20
CA GLY A 46 -24.69 -12.10 -27.30
C GLY A 46 -23.43 -12.85 -26.89
N TYR A 47 -22.52 -12.22 -26.15
CA TYR A 47 -21.30 -12.86 -25.66
C TYR A 47 -21.56 -13.99 -24.66
N LEU A 48 -22.63 -13.87 -23.86
CA LEU A 48 -22.99 -14.85 -22.84
C LEU A 48 -23.93 -15.96 -23.35
N GLY A 49 -24.30 -15.93 -24.64
CA GLY A 49 -25.24 -16.89 -25.23
C GLY A 49 -26.62 -16.86 -24.59
N LEU A 50 -27.00 -15.71 -24.02
CA LEU A 50 -28.29 -15.50 -23.36
C LEU A 50 -29.37 -15.10 -24.38
N PRO A 51 -30.66 -15.33 -24.10
CA PRO A 51 -31.74 -15.00 -25.02
C PRO A 51 -31.74 -13.50 -25.38
N ARG A 52 -31.67 -13.21 -26.69
CA ARG A 52 -31.54 -11.87 -27.31
C ARG A 52 -32.75 -11.53 -28.20
N SER A 53 -33.94 -12.00 -27.85
CA SER A 53 -35.12 -11.63 -28.64
C SER A 53 -35.41 -10.13 -28.45
N GLU A 54 -35.96 -9.48 -29.47
CA GLU A 54 -36.28 -8.05 -29.38
C GLU A 54 -37.33 -7.76 -28.29
N ASP A 55 -38.28 -8.67 -28.11
CA ASP A 55 -39.27 -8.62 -27.03
C ASP A 55 -38.62 -8.73 -25.64
N ASP A 56 -37.58 -9.55 -25.48
CA ASP A 56 -36.83 -9.66 -24.22
C ASP A 56 -36.02 -8.38 -23.95
N LEU A 57 -35.38 -7.80 -24.97
CA LEU A 57 -34.66 -6.53 -24.84
C LEU A 57 -35.59 -5.38 -24.42
N VAL A 58 -36.80 -5.33 -24.98
CA VAL A 58 -37.82 -4.32 -24.61
C VAL A 58 -38.28 -4.49 -23.17
N ARG A 59 -38.49 -5.73 -22.70
CA ARG A 59 -38.84 -6.01 -21.30
C ARG A 59 -37.73 -5.66 -20.30
N MET A 60 -36.48 -5.61 -20.76
CA MET A 60 -35.29 -5.40 -19.93
C MET A 60 -34.76 -3.97 -19.97
N LEU A 61 -35.19 -3.18 -20.95
CA LEU A 61 -34.89 -1.75 -21.07
C LEU A 61 -35.14 -0.94 -19.78
N PRO A 62 -36.24 -1.17 -19.03
CA PRO A 62 -36.50 -0.45 -17.78
C PRO A 62 -35.51 -0.78 -16.66
N LEU A 63 -34.73 -1.84 -16.79
CA LEU A 63 -33.74 -2.29 -15.80
C LEU A 63 -32.32 -1.79 -16.10
N LEU A 64 -32.11 -1.12 -17.23
CA LEU A 64 -30.84 -0.48 -17.55
C LEU A 64 -30.54 0.57 -16.48
N THR A 65 -29.29 0.63 -16.05
CA THR A 65 -28.81 1.70 -15.18
C THR A 65 -28.87 2.98 -16.01
N ALA A 66 -29.94 3.76 -15.85
CA ALA A 66 -30.07 5.03 -16.55
C ALA A 66 -28.83 5.89 -16.25
N PRO A 67 -28.02 6.27 -17.26
CA PRO A 67 -27.06 7.33 -17.07
C PRO A 67 -27.87 8.58 -16.75
N THR A 68 -27.46 9.29 -15.71
CA THR A 68 -27.94 10.62 -15.35
C THR A 68 -28.36 11.45 -16.56
N ALA A 69 -29.60 11.93 -16.51
CA ALA A 69 -30.30 12.73 -17.50
C ALA A 69 -29.41 13.65 -18.37
N HIS A 70 -29.56 13.53 -19.69
CA HIS A 70 -29.28 14.64 -20.60
C HIS A 70 -30.46 15.62 -20.56
N PRO A 71 -30.21 16.94 -20.55
CA PRO A 71 -31.26 17.94 -20.39
C PRO A 71 -32.10 18.00 -21.67
N VAL A 72 -33.41 17.87 -21.50
CA VAL A 72 -34.38 18.32 -22.50
C VAL A 72 -34.29 19.85 -22.53
N MET A 73 -33.92 20.39 -23.70
CA MET A 73 -34.02 21.81 -23.99
C MET A 73 -35.50 22.22 -23.94
N GLY A 74 -35.86 23.09 -23.00
CA GLY A 74 -37.21 23.64 -22.92
C GLY A 74 -37.50 24.37 -21.62
N ASP A 75 -37.24 25.68 -21.64
CA ASP A 75 -37.97 26.74 -20.96
C ASP A 75 -37.85 26.94 -19.43
N ASP A 76 -37.23 28.08 -19.12
CA ASP A 76 -37.50 29.04 -18.06
C ASP A 76 -37.46 28.70 -16.55
N THR A 77 -36.55 29.45 -15.90
CA THR A 77 -36.63 30.09 -14.57
C THR A 77 -36.00 29.40 -13.34
N MET A 78 -34.86 29.98 -12.96
CA MET A 78 -34.41 30.37 -11.61
C MET A 78 -33.86 29.32 -10.62
N THR A 79 -32.56 29.53 -10.32
CA THR A 79 -31.86 29.35 -9.04
C THR A 79 -31.79 27.95 -8.41
N ASN A 80 -30.74 27.22 -8.79
CA ASN A 80 -29.79 26.59 -7.85
C ASN A 80 -28.56 26.07 -8.61
N PRO A 81 -27.31 26.36 -8.22
CA PRO A 81 -26.16 25.67 -8.78
C PRO A 81 -26.08 24.28 -8.14
N ILE A 82 -26.74 23.29 -8.73
CA ILE A 82 -26.42 21.89 -8.46
C ILE A 82 -25.10 21.63 -9.18
N SER A 83 -24.01 21.48 -8.44
CA SER A 83 -22.72 21.03 -8.98
C SER A 83 -22.92 19.69 -9.68
N THR A 84 -23.11 19.72 -11.01
CA THR A 84 -23.07 18.52 -11.84
C THR A 84 -21.63 18.06 -11.88
N THR A 85 -21.28 17.14 -10.99
CA THR A 85 -19.95 16.53 -10.90
C THR A 85 -19.55 16.00 -12.28
N ASN A 86 -18.50 16.59 -12.85
CA ASN A 86 -17.98 16.25 -14.17
C ASN A 86 -17.49 14.78 -14.17
N ALA A 87 -17.81 13.99 -15.20
CA ALA A 87 -17.41 12.57 -15.26
C ALA A 87 -15.88 12.39 -15.12
N TYR A 88 -15.10 13.39 -15.55
CA TYR A 88 -13.64 13.42 -15.40
C TYR A 88 -13.18 13.59 -13.94
N THR A 89 -13.90 14.34 -13.10
CA THR A 89 -13.55 14.51 -11.67
C THR A 89 -13.82 13.25 -10.86
N ALA A 90 -14.87 12.49 -11.21
CA ALA A 90 -15.14 11.18 -10.60
C ALA A 90 -14.05 10.14 -10.95
N VAL A 91 -13.57 10.12 -12.20
CA VAL A 91 -12.46 9.24 -12.61
C VAL A 91 -11.15 9.67 -11.95
N ALA A 92 -10.87 10.97 -11.88
CA ALA A 92 -9.71 11.52 -11.18
C ALA A 92 -9.71 11.13 -9.69
N ALA A 93 -10.86 11.24 -9.01
CA ALA A 93 -11.01 10.83 -7.61
C ALA A 93 -10.70 9.33 -7.42
N SER A 94 -11.12 8.48 -8.36
CA SER A 94 -10.82 7.05 -8.35
C SER A 94 -9.33 6.74 -8.54
N MET A 95 -8.64 7.44 -9.45
CA MET A 95 -7.20 7.28 -9.67
C MET A 95 -6.38 7.74 -8.45
N LEU A 96 -6.74 8.88 -7.87
CA LEU A 96 -6.11 9.41 -6.66
C LEU A 96 -6.31 8.49 -5.45
N ASN A 97 -7.49 7.86 -5.29
CA ASN A 97 -7.73 6.86 -4.24
C ASN A 97 -6.89 5.57 -4.42
N LYS A 98 -6.49 5.26 -5.67
CA LYS A 98 -5.57 4.16 -5.97
C LYS A 98 -4.09 4.54 -5.74
N GLY A 99 -3.81 5.79 -5.37
CA GLY A 99 -2.47 6.28 -5.03
C GLY A 99 -1.72 6.91 -6.20
N ASP A 100 -2.39 7.22 -7.31
CA ASP A 100 -1.75 7.92 -8.43
C ASP A 100 -1.39 9.36 -8.04
N ALA A 101 -0.24 9.84 -8.50
CA ALA A 101 0.20 11.20 -8.22
C ALA A 101 -0.74 12.23 -8.89
N PRO A 102 -1.12 13.31 -8.19
CA PRO A 102 -2.10 14.28 -8.71
C PRO A 102 -1.65 14.98 -9.98
N ALA A 103 -0.34 15.19 -10.16
CA ALA A 103 0.21 15.74 -11.39
C ALA A 103 -0.01 14.82 -12.61
N THR A 104 0.11 13.49 -12.40
CA THR A 104 -0.11 12.48 -13.45
C THR A 104 -1.59 12.40 -13.81
N VAL A 105 -2.47 12.41 -12.81
CA VAL A 105 -3.92 12.38 -13.02
C VAL A 105 -4.39 13.63 -13.79
N ARG A 106 -3.86 14.82 -13.43
CA ARG A 106 -4.13 16.08 -14.14
C ARG A 106 -3.72 16.01 -15.61
N GLN A 107 -2.51 15.51 -15.87
CA GLN A 107 -1.98 15.41 -17.23
C GLN A 107 -2.73 14.37 -18.09
N CYS A 108 -3.08 13.22 -17.52
CA CYS A 108 -3.76 12.14 -18.24
C CYS A 108 -5.21 12.48 -18.60
N LEU A 109 -5.91 13.21 -17.73
CA LEU A 109 -7.32 13.51 -17.89
C LEU A 109 -7.57 14.97 -18.35
N GLY A 110 -6.53 15.80 -18.42
CA GLY A 110 -6.63 17.19 -18.85
C GLY A 110 -7.41 18.10 -17.89
N LEU A 111 -7.43 17.79 -16.58
CA LEU A 111 -8.17 18.58 -15.59
C LEU A 111 -7.52 19.94 -15.35
N SER A 112 -8.36 20.94 -15.08
CA SER A 112 -7.94 22.20 -14.46
C SER A 112 -7.60 22.02 -12.98
N ASP A 113 -6.92 23.01 -12.38
CA ASP A 113 -6.59 22.99 -10.94
C ASP A 113 -7.83 23.01 -10.04
N GLU A 114 -8.92 23.62 -10.51
CA GLU A 114 -10.20 23.65 -9.79
C GLU A 114 -10.88 22.28 -9.80
N GLU A 115 -10.89 21.60 -10.95
CA GLU A 115 -11.45 20.25 -11.09
C GLU A 115 -10.62 19.20 -10.33
N LEU A 116 -9.29 19.38 -10.25
CA LEU A 116 -8.43 18.52 -9.45
C LEU A 116 -8.71 18.69 -7.94
N ASN A 117 -8.94 19.93 -7.50
CA ASN A 117 -9.34 20.21 -6.12
C ASN A 117 -10.73 19.64 -5.82
N GLU A 118 -11.68 19.75 -6.75
CA GLU A 118 -13.00 19.14 -6.61
C GLU A 118 -12.89 17.61 -6.48
N ALA A 119 -12.07 16.95 -7.30
CA ALA A 119 -11.80 15.51 -7.20
C ALA A 119 -11.19 15.14 -5.84
N LEU A 120 -10.28 15.95 -5.29
CA LEU A 120 -9.70 15.76 -3.96
C LEU A 120 -10.75 15.92 -2.85
N THR A 121 -11.68 16.87 -2.98
CA THR A 121 -12.80 17.00 -2.02
C THR A 121 -13.73 15.79 -2.06
N LEU A 122 -13.95 15.21 -3.24
CA LEU A 122 -14.76 14.00 -3.42
C LEU A 122 -14.15 12.78 -2.71
N ILE A 123 -12.82 12.66 -2.73
CA ILE A 123 -12.09 11.61 -1.97
C ILE A 123 -12.30 11.80 -0.47
N GLY A 124 -12.26 13.04 0.02
CA GLY A 124 -12.53 13.38 1.42
C GLY A 124 -13.97 13.03 1.85
N GLN A 125 -14.95 13.24 0.98
CA GLN A 125 -16.36 12.92 1.25
C GLN A 125 -16.67 11.42 1.15
N GLY A 126 -16.06 10.69 0.21
CA GLY A 126 -16.20 9.24 0.07
C GLY A 126 -15.53 8.46 1.21
N ALA A 127 -14.41 8.95 1.73
CA ALA A 127 -13.78 8.41 2.95
C ALA A 127 -14.59 8.74 4.21
N GLY A 128 -15.24 9.91 4.26
CA GLY A 128 -16.11 10.32 5.37
C GLY A 128 -17.38 9.48 5.50
N SER A 129 -18.03 9.13 4.39
CA SER A 129 -19.21 8.24 4.43
C SER A 129 -18.83 6.82 4.85
N ALA A 130 -17.80 6.22 4.25
CA ALA A 130 -17.40 4.86 4.57
C ALA A 130 -16.82 4.72 5.99
N ALA A 131 -16.12 5.74 6.51
CA ALA A 131 -15.63 5.75 7.89
C ALA A 131 -16.79 5.92 8.89
N ALA A 132 -17.74 6.81 8.61
CA ALA A 132 -18.94 6.97 9.43
C ALA A 132 -19.79 5.67 9.46
N ASP A 133 -19.95 5.01 8.30
CA ASP A 133 -20.67 3.75 8.20
C ASP A 133 -19.99 2.61 9.00
N ILE A 134 -18.65 2.58 9.05
CA ILE A 134 -17.90 1.60 9.83
C ILE A 134 -18.01 1.88 11.34
N ASP A 135 -17.92 3.15 11.74
CA ASP A 135 -18.04 3.54 13.14
C ASP A 135 -19.46 3.28 13.67
N ASP A 136 -20.49 3.50 12.85
CA ASP A 136 -21.88 3.18 13.19
C ASP A 136 -22.10 1.67 13.33
N VAL A 137 -21.51 0.85 12.45
CA VAL A 137 -21.57 -0.62 12.55
C VAL A 137 -20.78 -1.12 13.77
N ALA A 138 -19.64 -0.51 14.09
CA ALA A 138 -18.87 -0.83 15.30
C ALA A 138 -19.67 -0.50 16.57
N ALA A 139 -20.34 0.65 16.61
CA ALA A 139 -21.22 1.03 17.71
C ALA A 139 -22.42 0.07 17.86
N ALA A 140 -23.05 -0.30 16.74
CA ALA A 140 -24.17 -1.25 16.74
C ALA A 140 -23.75 -2.66 17.19
N THR A 141 -22.59 -3.14 16.74
CA THR A 141 -22.06 -4.45 17.17
C THR A 141 -21.68 -4.46 18.65
N GLU A 142 -21.08 -3.39 19.17
CA GLU A 142 -20.77 -3.28 20.59
C GLU A 142 -22.05 -3.24 21.43
N ALA A 143 -23.08 -2.51 20.98
CA ALA A 143 -24.40 -2.50 21.64
C ALA A 143 -25.04 -3.91 21.70
N LEU A 144 -24.92 -4.70 20.64
CA LEU A 144 -25.40 -6.09 20.62
C LEU A 144 -24.61 -7.02 21.56
N LEU A 145 -23.29 -6.83 21.67
CA LEU A 145 -22.46 -7.61 22.59
C LEU A 145 -22.76 -7.27 24.05
N VAL A 146 -22.91 -5.97 24.36
CA VAL A 146 -23.32 -5.51 25.70
C VAL A 146 -24.71 -6.05 26.07
N TRP A 147 -25.66 -6.01 25.14
CA TRP A 147 -26.98 -6.60 25.35
C TRP A 147 -26.89 -8.12 25.59
N GLY A 148 -26.11 -8.81 24.77
CA GLY A 148 -25.95 -10.27 24.83
C GLY A 148 -25.36 -10.75 26.14
N GLU A 149 -24.42 -10.00 26.72
CA GLU A 149 -23.83 -10.32 28.03
C GLU A 149 -24.76 -10.04 29.22
N LYS A 150 -25.58 -9.01 29.13
CA LYS A 150 -26.58 -8.69 30.16
C LYS A 150 -27.82 -9.59 30.10
N HIS A 151 -27.91 -10.44 29.07
CA HIS A 151 -29.09 -11.25 28.84
C HIS A 151 -29.21 -12.44 29.80
N ALA A 152 -30.42 -12.79 30.23
CA ALA A 152 -30.64 -13.83 31.24
C ALA A 152 -30.33 -15.28 30.76
N SER A 153 -30.28 -15.51 29.45
CA SER A 153 -29.94 -16.82 28.89
C SER A 153 -28.43 -17.03 28.82
N ALA A 154 -27.91 -18.03 29.54
CA ALA A 154 -26.50 -18.42 29.52
C ALA A 154 -25.98 -18.74 28.11
N ARG A 155 -26.85 -19.23 27.21
CA ARG A 155 -26.48 -19.50 25.81
C ARG A 155 -26.16 -18.23 25.03
N ILE A 156 -26.88 -17.14 25.30
CA ILE A 156 -26.70 -15.85 24.61
C ILE A 156 -25.48 -15.13 25.19
N GLN A 157 -25.31 -15.16 26.52
CA GLN A 157 -24.12 -14.65 27.18
C GLN A 157 -22.84 -15.33 26.67
N GLY A 158 -22.84 -16.66 26.58
CA GLY A 158 -21.70 -17.42 26.05
C GLY A 158 -21.37 -17.12 24.59
N LYS A 159 -22.38 -16.77 23.77
CA LYS A 159 -22.15 -16.33 22.39
C LYS A 159 -21.55 -14.93 22.34
N ALA A 160 -22.05 -14.00 23.16
CA ALA A 160 -21.54 -12.64 23.22
C ALA A 160 -20.09 -12.60 23.72
N SER A 161 -19.76 -13.35 24.77
CA SER A 161 -18.39 -13.44 25.28
C SER A 161 -17.44 -14.08 24.26
N LYS A 162 -17.87 -15.15 23.58
CA LYS A 162 -17.08 -15.77 22.50
C LYS A 162 -16.86 -14.82 21.32
N ALA A 163 -17.89 -14.08 20.92
CA ALA A 163 -17.78 -13.09 19.86
C ALA A 163 -16.78 -11.98 20.23
N ARG A 164 -16.80 -11.50 21.48
CA ARG A 164 -15.79 -10.54 21.98
C ARG A 164 -14.38 -11.10 21.98
N ALA A 165 -14.20 -12.35 22.42
CA ALA A 165 -12.90 -13.00 22.38
C ALA A 165 -12.35 -13.08 20.94
N LEU A 166 -13.20 -13.45 19.97
CA LEU A 166 -12.82 -13.50 18.56
C LEU A 166 -12.52 -12.11 17.98
N LEU A 167 -13.28 -11.07 18.33
CA LEU A 167 -12.99 -9.70 17.90
C LEU A 167 -11.65 -9.21 18.47
N ALA A 168 -11.36 -9.49 19.74
CA ALA A 168 -10.08 -9.15 20.36
C ALA A 168 -8.90 -9.89 19.70
N GLU A 169 -9.10 -11.16 19.32
CA GLU A 169 -8.13 -11.94 18.56
C GLU A 169 -7.86 -11.33 17.17
N LEU A 170 -8.92 -10.97 16.43
CA LEU A 170 -8.78 -10.32 15.12
C LEU A 170 -8.05 -8.97 15.21
N VAL A 171 -8.33 -8.17 16.24
CA VAL A 171 -7.60 -6.92 16.48
C VAL A 171 -6.12 -7.21 16.75
N SER A 172 -5.82 -8.21 17.58
CA SER A 172 -4.45 -8.62 17.90
C SER A 172 -3.69 -9.11 16.66
N LEU A 173 -4.34 -9.91 15.81
CA LEU A 173 -3.76 -10.35 14.54
C LEU A 173 -3.45 -9.17 13.62
N ARG A 174 -4.39 -8.24 13.48
CA ARG A 174 -4.19 -7.04 12.66
C ARG A 174 -3.04 -6.16 13.19
N THR A 175 -2.90 -6.01 14.50
CA THR A 175 -1.78 -5.27 15.08
C THR A 175 -0.45 -5.98 14.86
N ASN A 176 -0.43 -7.31 14.97
CA ASN A 176 0.76 -8.12 14.71
C ASN A 176 1.17 -8.03 13.25
N GLU A 177 0.25 -8.17 12.30
CA GLU A 177 0.52 -8.01 10.87
C GLU A 177 1.09 -6.62 10.53
N ARG A 178 0.53 -5.56 11.14
CA ARG A 178 1.06 -4.20 10.98
C ARG A 178 2.48 -4.06 11.54
N ALA A 179 2.77 -4.68 12.68
CA ALA A 179 4.11 -4.69 13.26
C ALA A 179 5.10 -5.45 12.38
N VAL A 180 4.71 -6.61 11.84
CA VAL A 180 5.50 -7.39 10.89
C VAL A 180 5.78 -6.58 9.64
N ALA A 181 4.75 -5.99 9.02
CA ALA A 181 4.91 -5.17 7.82
C ALA A 181 5.81 -3.95 8.05
N ALA A 182 5.74 -3.33 9.24
CA ALA A 182 6.64 -2.24 9.60
C ALA A 182 8.10 -2.72 9.71
N LYS A 183 8.34 -3.89 10.30
CA LYS A 183 9.67 -4.49 10.38
C LYS A 183 10.20 -4.94 9.04
N GLU A 184 9.36 -5.48 8.17
CA GLU A 184 9.76 -5.81 6.80
C GLU A 184 10.23 -4.58 6.04
N LYS A 185 9.52 -3.45 6.15
CA LYS A 185 9.95 -2.17 5.57
C LYS A 185 11.29 -1.69 6.14
N GLU A 186 11.50 -1.84 7.45
CA GLU A 186 12.79 -1.51 8.08
C GLU A 186 13.91 -2.38 7.51
N ILE A 187 13.67 -3.69 7.36
CA ILE A 187 14.63 -4.63 6.77
C ILE A 187 14.93 -4.26 5.31
N THR A 188 13.94 -3.87 4.50
CA THR A 188 14.20 -3.45 3.11
C THR A 188 15.07 -2.20 3.07
N LEU A 189 14.79 -1.19 3.90
CA LEU A 189 15.61 0.02 3.98
C LEU A 189 17.04 -0.28 4.41
N LEU A 190 17.22 -1.16 5.40
CA LEU A 190 18.54 -1.59 5.84
C LEU A 190 19.30 -2.35 4.75
N ARG A 191 18.62 -3.23 4.00
CA ARG A 191 19.22 -3.93 2.85
C ARG A 191 19.66 -2.96 1.75
N ASP A 192 18.84 -1.96 1.45
CA ASP A 192 19.19 -0.94 0.46
C ASP A 192 20.41 -0.12 0.89
N ARG A 193 20.46 0.27 2.18
CA ARG A 193 21.62 0.97 2.75
C ARG A 193 22.88 0.11 2.74
N LEU A 194 22.78 -1.18 3.06
CA LEU A 194 23.91 -2.12 2.95
C LEU A 194 24.38 -2.24 1.50
N ALA A 195 23.46 -2.37 0.54
CA ALA A 195 23.80 -2.42 -0.87
C ALA A 195 24.50 -1.14 -1.36
N GLN A 196 24.10 0.03 -0.86
CA GLN A 196 24.78 1.30 -1.13
C GLN A 196 26.21 1.32 -0.55
N ALA A 197 26.36 0.97 0.73
CA ALA A 197 27.67 0.90 1.37
C ALA A 197 28.61 -0.10 0.68
N GLU A 198 28.09 -1.25 0.23
CA GLU A 198 28.87 -2.21 -0.56
C GLU A 198 29.32 -1.64 -1.91
N LYS A 199 28.46 -0.88 -2.59
CA LYS A 199 28.81 -0.22 -3.85
C LYS A 199 29.90 0.82 -3.63
N GLU A 200 29.78 1.64 -2.59
CA GLU A 200 30.82 2.61 -2.20
C GLU A 200 32.14 1.92 -1.88
N LEU A 201 32.12 0.83 -1.11
CA LEU A 201 33.30 0.03 -0.81
C LEU A 201 33.93 -0.54 -2.08
N ARG A 202 33.13 -1.05 -3.03
CA ARG A 202 33.63 -1.52 -4.34
C ARG A 202 34.26 -0.38 -5.14
N GLN A 203 33.69 0.82 -5.13
CA GLN A 203 34.25 1.99 -5.81
C GLN A 203 35.58 2.42 -5.18
N VAL A 204 35.65 2.49 -3.85
CA VAL A 204 36.90 2.82 -3.13
C VAL A 204 37.96 1.75 -3.40
N ARG A 205 37.60 0.46 -3.39
CA ARG A 205 38.53 -0.62 -3.74
C ARG A 205 38.99 -0.55 -5.20
N ALA A 206 38.08 -0.29 -6.14
CA ALA A 206 38.42 -0.15 -7.55
C ALA A 206 39.33 1.05 -7.81
N GLY A 207 39.02 2.22 -7.23
CA GLY A 207 39.88 3.41 -7.29
C GLY A 207 41.24 3.21 -6.63
N ARG A 208 41.32 2.38 -5.59
CA ARG A 208 42.59 1.97 -4.96
C ARG A 208 43.43 1.06 -5.85
N ILE A 209 42.80 0.19 -6.65
CA ILE A 209 43.50 -0.76 -7.54
C ILE A 209 43.94 -0.09 -8.86
N THR A 210 43.21 0.90 -9.39
CA THR A 210 43.65 1.65 -10.57
C THR A 210 44.78 2.65 -10.29
N SER A 211 45.12 2.87 -9.02
CA SER A 211 46.23 3.73 -8.59
C SER A 211 47.61 3.04 -8.65
N THR A 212 47.73 1.80 -9.18
CA THR A 212 49.01 1.05 -9.19
C THR A 212 49.76 1.00 -10.52
N VAL A 213 49.44 1.85 -11.51
CA VAL A 213 50.30 1.97 -12.70
C VAL A 213 50.61 3.45 -13.01
N SER A 214 51.50 4.01 -12.21
CA SER A 214 52.51 4.96 -12.68
C SER A 214 53.80 4.68 -11.92
N PRO A 215 54.93 4.45 -12.60
CA PRO A 215 56.14 4.00 -11.93
C PRO A 215 56.95 5.20 -11.38
N VAL A 216 57.51 4.97 -10.17
CA VAL A 216 58.71 5.59 -9.52
C VAL A 216 58.51 6.85 -8.65
N PRO A 217 59.10 6.95 -7.43
CA PRO A 217 59.51 5.94 -6.44
C PRO A 217 58.95 6.17 -5.01
N ALA A 218 58.96 5.09 -4.21
CA ALA A 218 59.09 5.02 -2.74
C ALA A 218 58.49 6.12 -1.84
N ALA A 219 57.39 5.79 -1.14
CA ALA A 219 57.29 6.00 0.31
C ALA A 219 56.06 5.27 0.90
N GLN A 220 56.36 4.19 1.64
CA GLN A 220 55.81 3.86 2.96
C GLN A 220 54.28 3.85 3.17
N GLY A 221 53.79 2.66 3.55
CA GLY A 221 52.43 2.46 4.04
C GLY A 221 52.08 3.43 5.15
N ALA A 222 51.02 4.20 4.94
CA ALA A 222 50.40 5.04 5.95
C ALA A 222 49.03 4.44 6.30
N LEU A 223 48.92 3.96 7.54
CA LEU A 223 47.69 3.97 8.33
C LEU A 223 46.98 5.33 8.17
N PRO A 224 45.65 5.42 8.41
CA PRO A 224 44.94 6.69 8.33
C PRO A 224 45.68 7.72 9.19
N THR A 225 46.33 8.68 8.52
CA THR A 225 47.06 9.71 9.23
C THR A 225 46.02 10.64 9.82
N ARG A 226 45.73 10.44 11.11
CA ARG A 226 45.00 11.39 11.95
C ARG A 226 45.48 12.80 11.63
N SER A 227 44.54 13.74 11.55
CA SER A 227 44.77 15.11 11.12
C SER A 227 45.86 15.75 12.00
N LYS A 228 46.51 16.81 11.53
CA LYS A 228 47.58 17.47 12.31
C LYS A 228 47.04 17.98 13.65
N GLU A 229 45.76 18.33 13.64
CA GLU A 229 44.91 18.77 14.74
C GLU A 229 44.74 17.65 15.77
N ASP A 230 44.33 16.44 15.35
CA ASP A 230 44.20 15.27 16.22
C ASP A 230 45.53 14.91 16.90
N ARG A 231 46.63 15.00 16.15
CA ARG A 231 47.98 14.78 16.70
C ARG A 231 48.38 15.86 17.71
N ALA A 232 47.87 17.08 17.59
CA ALA A 232 48.08 18.11 18.61
C ALA A 232 47.25 17.81 19.87
N ALA A 233 46.00 17.37 19.71
CA ALA A 233 45.12 16.97 20.81
C ALA A 233 45.68 15.79 21.62
N ILE A 234 46.13 14.73 20.92
CA ILE A 234 46.76 13.57 21.56
C ILE A 234 48.03 13.97 22.32
N ARG A 235 48.84 14.90 21.78
CA ARG A 235 50.04 15.42 22.47
C ARG A 235 49.69 16.23 23.72
N ALA A 236 48.66 17.05 23.66
CA ALA A 236 48.19 17.83 24.82
C ALA A 236 47.68 16.90 25.93
N TRP A 237 46.88 15.90 25.57
CA TRP A 237 46.40 14.88 26.50
C TRP A 237 47.56 14.06 27.08
N ALA A 238 48.50 13.61 26.24
CA ALA A 238 49.63 12.81 26.68
C ALA A 238 50.49 13.56 27.71
N ARG A 239 50.79 14.85 27.46
CA ARG A 239 51.51 15.70 28.42
C ARG A 239 50.74 15.90 29.73
N ALA A 240 49.41 16.08 29.66
CA ALA A 240 48.57 16.19 30.86
C ALA A 240 48.55 14.91 31.70
N ASN A 241 48.72 13.74 31.07
CA ASN A 241 48.77 12.43 31.72
C ASN A 241 50.20 11.98 32.08
N GLY A 242 51.19 12.86 31.96
CA GLY A 242 52.59 12.57 32.31
C GLY A 242 53.33 11.66 31.33
N HIS A 243 52.83 11.49 30.10
CA HIS A 243 53.51 10.75 29.04
C HIS A 243 54.50 11.67 28.29
N GLU A 244 55.74 11.20 28.14
CA GLU A 244 56.79 11.90 27.39
C GLU A 244 56.58 11.72 25.88
N VAL A 245 56.29 12.81 25.18
CA VAL A 245 56.06 12.83 23.72
C VAL A 245 56.94 13.88 23.08
N ALA A 246 57.58 13.53 21.96
CA ALA A 246 58.36 14.48 21.18
C ALA A 246 57.49 15.65 20.68
N ASP A 247 58.05 16.87 20.74
CA ASP A 247 57.33 18.10 20.35
C ASP A 247 56.93 18.10 18.87
N THR A 248 57.69 17.40 18.03
CA THR A 248 57.46 17.27 16.59
C THR A 248 57.59 15.82 16.14
N GLY A 249 56.69 15.38 15.25
CA GLY A 249 56.80 14.10 14.57
C GLY A 249 55.65 13.14 14.84
N LEU A 250 55.95 11.85 14.68
CA LEU A 250 55.00 10.76 14.81
C LEU A 250 54.78 10.42 16.29
N ILE A 251 53.52 10.35 16.73
CA ILE A 251 53.20 9.99 18.12
C ILE A 251 53.38 8.47 18.28
N PRO A 252 54.05 7.99 19.34
CA PRO A 252 54.17 6.56 19.61
C PRO A 252 52.80 5.87 19.64
N LYS A 253 52.69 4.70 19.00
CA LYS A 253 51.42 3.96 18.89
C LYS A 253 50.76 3.68 20.24
N LYS A 254 51.57 3.39 21.27
CA LYS A 254 51.09 3.18 22.65
C LYS A 254 50.27 4.35 23.21
N ILE A 255 50.63 5.59 22.84
CA ILE A 255 49.96 6.80 23.33
C ILE A 255 48.68 7.05 22.52
N GLN A 256 48.68 6.69 21.23
CA GLN A 256 47.48 6.75 20.40
C GLN A 256 46.42 5.76 20.91
N ASP A 257 46.83 4.51 21.18
CA ASP A 257 45.93 3.47 21.71
C ASP A 257 45.38 3.87 23.09
N ALA A 258 46.20 4.51 23.94
CA ALA A 258 45.76 5.00 25.26
C ALA A 258 44.80 6.18 25.16
N TYR A 259 45.01 7.09 24.20
CA TYR A 259 44.10 8.20 23.92
C TYR A 259 42.75 7.70 23.39
N ASP A 260 42.78 6.70 22.50
CA ASP A 260 41.59 6.09 21.90
C ASP A 260 40.76 5.33 22.95
N ALA A 261 41.42 4.64 23.89
CA ALA A 261 40.76 4.01 25.03
C ALA A 261 40.11 5.04 25.97
N ALA A 262 40.68 6.25 26.08
CA ALA A 262 40.15 7.34 26.90
C ALA A 262 39.06 8.18 26.21
N HIS A 263 38.99 8.16 24.86
CA HIS A 263 38.04 8.96 24.07
C HIS A 263 37.31 8.10 23.02
N PRO A 264 36.54 7.07 23.43
CA PRO A 264 35.77 6.23 22.51
C PRO A 264 34.71 7.02 21.72
N ASP A 265 34.12 8.06 22.33
CA ASP A 265 33.07 8.89 21.71
C ASP A 265 33.54 9.70 20.49
N GLN A 266 34.84 9.99 20.35
CA GLN A 266 35.35 10.74 19.20
C GLN A 266 35.50 9.89 17.93
N MET A 267 35.40 8.55 18.02
CA MET A 267 35.37 7.69 16.83
C MET A 267 33.97 7.48 16.25
N GLU A 268 32.89 7.78 16.98
CA GLU A 268 31.51 7.59 16.49
C GLU A 268 31.09 8.65 15.46
N VAL A 269 31.78 9.80 15.41
CA VAL A 269 31.47 10.90 14.48
C VAL A 269 32.23 10.81 13.14
N ALA A 270 33.13 9.82 13.00
CA ALA A 270 33.97 9.63 11.82
C ALA A 270 33.82 8.24 11.16
N SER A 271 32.70 7.54 11.41
CA SER A 271 32.32 6.30 10.72
C SER A 271 30.98 6.43 10.00
#